data_AF-A0A1F6CTH8-F1
#
_entry.id   AF-A0A1F6CTH8-F1
#
_cell.length_a   1.000
_cell.length_b   1.000
_cell.length_c   1.000
_cell.angle_alpha   90.00
_cell.angle_beta   90.00
_cell.angle_gamma   90.00
#
_symmetry.space_group_name_H-M   'P 1'
#
loop_
_entity.id
_entity.type
_entity.pdbx_description
1 polymer ?
#
loop_
_entity_poly.entity_id
_entity_poly.type
_entity_poly.pdbx_seq_one_letter_code
_entity_poly.pdbx_strand_id
1 'polypeptide(L)'
;MTTVNVRIEEKTKAAASKALAGVGLDLSTGVKLFLHQVVTEQGLPFTPTKNPAVLRAKWDAEVAQALKRGKVYKTARAALKGL
;
A
#
# COMPACT_ATOMS: atom_id res chain seq x y z
N MET A 1 3.98 26.17 -2.17
CA MET A 1 4.45 24.90 -1.58
C MET A 1 4.61 25.11 -0.09
N THR A 2 4.25 24.10 0.70
CA THR A 2 4.49 24.07 2.16
C THR A 2 5.39 22.88 2.48
N THR A 3 6.22 23.02 3.51
CA THR A 3 7.20 22.00 3.91
C THR A 3 6.72 21.25 5.14
N VAL A 4 6.96 19.95 5.18
CA VAL A 4 6.70 19.10 6.36
C VAL A 4 8.03 18.63 6.91
N ASN A 5 8.32 18.97 8.17
CA ASN A 5 9.51 18.53 8.89
C ASN A 5 9.11 17.50 9.95
N VAL A 6 9.68 16.28 9.87
CA VAL A 6 9.40 15.19 10.80
C VAL A 6 10.70 14.65 11.37
N ARG A 7 10.77 14.54 12.70
CA ARG A 7 11.91 13.91 13.38
C ARG A 7 11.69 12.40 13.47
N ILE A 8 12.64 11.63 12.96
CA ILE A 8 12.64 10.16 12.93
C ILE A 8 14.05 9.64 13.21
N GLU A 9 14.19 8.38 13.62
CA GLU A 9 15.53 7.80 13.76
C GLU A 9 16.19 7.59 12.40
N GLU A 10 17.51 7.75 12.35
CA GLU A 10 18.29 7.58 11.12
C GLU A 10 18.12 6.19 10.50
N LYS A 11 18.13 5.14 11.34
CA LYS A 11 17.88 3.75 10.91
C LYS A 11 16.51 3.59 10.24
N THR A 12 15.49 4.25 10.77
CA THR A 12 14.11 4.20 10.25
C THR A 12 14.04 4.92 8.91
N LYS A 13 14.68 6.09 8.80
CA LYS A 13 14.78 6.86 7.54
C LYS A 13 15.47 6.06 6.45
N ALA A 14 16.60 5.41 6.77
CA ALA A 14 17.36 4.62 5.82
C ALA A 14 16.57 3.40 5.33
N ALA A 15 15.94 2.67 6.26
CA ALA A 15 15.09 1.52 5.93
C ALA A 15 13.90 1.91 5.04
N ALA A 16 13.18 2.97 5.39
CA ALA A 16 12.04 3.47 4.61
C ALA A 16 12.47 3.91 3.20
N SER A 17 13.57 4.65 3.09
CA SER A 17 14.12 5.07 1.79
C SER A 17 14.47 3.87 0.90
N LYS A 18 15.11 2.83 1.46
CA LYS A 18 15.45 1.61 0.71
C LYS A 18 14.21 0.84 0.26
N ALA A 19 13.20 0.71 1.13
CA ALA A 19 11.96 0.03 0.80
C ALA A 19 11.20 0.73 -0.34
N LEU A 20 11.10 2.05 -0.30
CA LEU A 20 10.44 2.86 -1.34
C LEU A 20 11.23 2.84 -2.66
N ALA A 21 12.56 2.90 -2.60
CA ALA A 21 13.39 2.80 -3.79
C ALA A 21 13.21 1.46 -4.54
N GLY A 22 12.92 0.38 -3.81
CA GLY A 22 12.60 -0.93 -4.39
C GLY A 22 11.37 -0.94 -5.29
N VAL A 23 10.49 0.05 -5.17
CA VAL A 23 9.32 0.25 -6.04
C VAL A 23 9.41 1.53 -6.88
N GLY A 24 10.60 2.13 -7.00
CA GLY A 24 10.85 3.31 -7.83
C GLY A 24 10.39 4.64 -7.22
N LEU A 25 10.20 4.71 -5.90
CA LEU A 25 9.76 5.92 -5.20
C LEU A 25 10.84 6.48 -4.28
N ASP A 26 10.97 7.81 -4.25
CA ASP A 26 11.74 8.50 -3.22
C ASP A 26 10.91 8.72 -1.95
N LEU A 27 11.59 9.04 -0.84
CA LEU A 27 10.94 9.22 0.47
C LEU A 27 9.89 10.34 0.46
N SER A 28 10.15 11.46 -0.21
CA SER A 28 9.22 12.59 -0.28
C SER A 28 7.99 12.22 -1.09
N THR A 29 8.15 11.45 -2.17
CA THR A 29 7.03 10.92 -2.95
C THR A 29 6.19 9.93 -2.14
N GLY A 30 6.81 9.06 -1.35
CA GLY A 30 6.10 8.19 -0.42
C GLY A 30 5.28 8.96 0.63
N VAL A 31 5.85 10.02 1.23
CA VAL A 31 5.14 10.86 2.22
C VAL A 31 3.98 11.61 1.58
N LYS A 32 4.15 12.15 0.36
CA LYS A 32 3.06 12.81 -0.39
C LYS A 32 1.90 11.85 -0.65
N LEU A 33 2.20 10.62 -1.10
CA LEU A 33 1.19 9.58 -1.34
C LEU A 33 0.41 9.23 -0.08
N PHE A 34 1.12 9.05 1.05
CA PHE A 34 0.48 8.80 2.34
C PHE A 34 -0.50 9.90 2.73
N LEU A 35 -0.07 11.17 2.66
CA LEU A 35 -0.91 12.31 3.01
C LEU A 35 -2.11 12.47 2.05
N HIS A 36 -1.91 12.21 0.76
CA HIS A 36 -3.00 12.20 -0.21
C HIS A 36 -4.06 11.14 0.14
N GLN A 37 -3.62 9.96 0.54
CA GLN A 37 -4.54 8.89 0.92
C GLN A 37 -5.28 9.22 2.21
N VAL A 38 -4.62 9.86 3.18
CA VAL A 38 -5.28 10.36 4.40
C VAL A 38 -6.44 11.31 4.07
N VAL A 39 -6.22 12.23 3.14
CA VAL A 39 -7.26 13.17 2.67
C VAL A 39 -8.38 12.44 1.92
N THR A 40 -8.02 11.45 1.10
CA THR A 40 -8.97 10.72 0.26
C THR A 40 -9.89 9.81 1.08
N GLU A 41 -9.34 9.09 2.05
CA GLU A 41 -10.07 8.14 2.89
C GLU A 41 -10.62 8.76 4.18
N GLN A 42 -10.28 10.03 4.47
CA GLN A 42 -10.63 10.71 5.73
C GLN A 42 -10.20 9.88 6.96
N GLY A 43 -9.02 9.27 6.89
CA GLY A 43 -8.57 8.30 7.87
C GLY A 43 -7.14 7.82 7.62
N LEU A 44 -6.69 6.82 8.38
CA LEU A 44 -5.38 6.22 8.15
C LEU A 44 -5.44 5.25 6.96
N PRO A 45 -4.53 5.36 5.99
CA PRO A 45 -4.54 4.56 4.75
C PRO A 45 -4.08 3.11 4.94
N PHE A 46 -3.96 2.69 6.18
CA PHE A 46 -3.71 1.31 6.60
C PHE A 46 -4.34 1.13 7.97
N THR A 47 -4.67 -0.12 8.32
CA THR A 47 -5.23 -0.45 9.63
C THR A 47 -4.10 -0.68 10.64
N PRO A 48 -3.84 0.24 11.58
CA PRO A 48 -2.79 0.05 12.58
C PRO A 48 -3.24 -1.06 13.52
N THR A 49 -2.44 -2.10 13.64
CA THR A 49 -2.72 -3.18 14.59
C THR A 49 -1.43 -3.79 15.10
N LYS A 50 -1.47 -4.23 16.37
CA LYS A 50 -0.42 -5.05 16.97
C LYS A 50 -0.62 -6.55 16.69
N ASN A 51 -1.76 -6.92 16.11
CA ASN A 51 -2.10 -8.30 15.79
C ASN A 51 -2.00 -8.54 14.27
N PRO A 52 -0.86 -9.03 13.77
CA PRO A 52 -0.67 -9.29 12.35
C PRO A 52 -1.59 -10.40 11.83
N ALA A 53 -2.07 -11.30 12.69
CA ALA A 53 -2.99 -12.38 12.28
C ALA A 53 -4.34 -11.83 11.83
N VAL A 54 -4.80 -10.70 12.40
CA VAL A 54 -6.06 -10.05 11.96
C VAL A 54 -5.93 -9.48 10.55
N LEU A 55 -4.79 -8.86 10.22
CA LEU A 55 -4.53 -8.39 8.85
C LEU A 55 -4.46 -9.57 7.88
N ARG A 56 -3.75 -10.64 8.26
CA ARG A 56 -3.62 -11.84 7.45
C ARG A 56 -4.98 -12.47 7.17
N ALA A 57 -5.82 -12.64 8.19
CA ALA A 57 -7.16 -13.20 8.05
C ALA A 57 -8.04 -12.37 7.12
N LYS A 58 -7.96 -11.04 7.17
CA LYS A 58 -8.67 -10.15 6.25
C LYS A 58 -8.21 -10.37 4.79
N TRP A 59 -6.90 -10.38 4.54
CA TRP A 59 -6.36 -10.64 3.20
C TRP A 59 -6.71 -12.04 2.69
N ASP A 60 -6.62 -13.06 3.55
CA ASP A 60 -6.97 -14.43 3.17
C ASP A 60 -8.46 -14.54 2.81
N ALA A 61 -9.34 -13.81 3.50
CA ALA A 61 -10.75 -13.73 3.17
C ALA A 61 -11.00 -13.03 1.82
N GLU A 62 -10.30 -11.93 1.54
CA GLU A 62 -10.35 -11.24 0.24
C GLU A 62 -9.86 -12.15 -0.89
N VAL A 63 -8.75 -12.86 -0.69
CA VAL A 63 -8.22 -13.86 -1.64
C VAL A 63 -9.22 -14.99 -1.86
N ALA A 64 -9.81 -15.53 -0.80
CA ALA A 64 -10.82 -16.59 -0.92
C ALA A 64 -12.06 -16.12 -1.70
N GLN A 65 -12.49 -14.87 -1.51
CA GLN A 65 -13.58 -14.28 -2.29
C GLN A 65 -13.18 -14.10 -3.76
N ALA A 66 -11.98 -13.60 -4.02
CA ALA A 66 -11.44 -13.43 -5.37
C ALA A 66 -11.27 -14.76 -6.11
N LEU A 67 -10.86 -15.83 -5.42
CA LEU A 67 -10.78 -17.17 -6.02
C LEU A 67 -12.16 -17.76 -6.35
N LYS A 68 -13.18 -17.47 -5.53
CA LYS A 68 -14.55 -17.95 -5.75
C LYS A 68 -15.28 -17.21 -6.87
N ARG A 69 -15.07 -15.90 -6.99
CA ARG A 69 -15.88 -15.01 -7.86
C ARG A 69 -15.08 -14.25 -8.91
N GLY A 70 -13.77 -14.28 -8.84
CA GLY A 70 -12.88 -13.55 -9.75
C GLY A 70 -12.83 -14.20 -11.12
N LYS A 71 -12.82 -13.36 -12.16
CA LYS A 71 -12.61 -13.81 -13.54
C LYS A 71 -11.15 -14.22 -13.70
N VAL A 72 -10.92 -15.44 -14.19
CA VAL A 72 -9.57 -15.95 -14.47
C VAL A 72 -9.30 -15.80 -15.96
N TYR A 73 -8.15 -15.23 -16.31
CA TYR A 73 -7.75 -15.01 -17.70
C TYR A 73 -6.46 -15.78 -18.00
N LYS A 74 -6.43 -16.48 -19.14
CA LYS A 74 -5.25 -17.25 -19.57
C LYS A 74 -4.10 -16.38 -20.09
N THR A 75 -4.37 -15.13 -20.47
CA THR A 75 -3.37 -14.20 -21.02
C THR A 75 -3.64 -12.78 -20.55
N ALA A 76 -2.58 -11.98 -20.43
CA ALA A 76 -2.69 -10.55 -20.09
C ALA A 76 -3.59 -9.78 -21.08
N ARG A 77 -3.55 -10.15 -22.37
CA ARG A 77 -4.41 -9.55 -23.41
C ARG A 77 -5.89 -9.87 -23.20
N ALA A 78 -6.22 -11.07 -22.73
CA ALA A 78 -7.59 -11.43 -22.38
C ALA A 78 -8.07 -10.69 -21.12
N ALA A 79 -7.19 -10.48 -20.14
CA ALA A 79 -7.49 -9.68 -18.96
C ALA A 79 -7.78 -8.21 -19.31
N LEU A 80 -6.95 -7.60 -20.16
CA LEU A 80 -7.13 -6.20 -20.61
C LEU A 80 -8.42 -5.96 -21.40
N LYS A 81 -8.93 -6.97 -22.11
CA LYS A 81 -10.23 -6.89 -22.78
C LYS A 81 -11.43 -7.03 -21.84
N GLY A 82 -11.20 -7.52 -20.62
CA GLY A 82 -12.24 -7.79 -19.63
C GLY A 82 -12.33 -6.73 -18.52
N LEU A 83 -11.41 -5.77 -18.51
CA LEU A 83 -11.46 -4.50 -17.78
C LEU A 83 -12.41 -3.53 -18.49
#